data_AF-A0A813C8W7-F1
#
_entry.id   AF-A0A813C8W7-F1
#
_cell.length_a   1.000
_cell.length_b   1.000
_cell.length_c   1.000
_cell.angle_alpha   90.00
_cell.angle_beta   90.00
_cell.angle_gamma   90.00
#
_symmetry.space_group_name_H-M   'P 1'
#
loop_
_entity.id
_entity.type
_entity.pdbx_description
1 polymer ?
#
loop_
_entity_poly.entity_id
_entity_poly.type
_entity_poly.pdbx_seq_one_letter_code
_entity_poly.pdbx_strand_id
1 'polypeptide(L)'
;MTGPPAKPAPAPVPASNATSERIKALAQAAQKELNEGEEEDAPDAWALRQLELGLHRRRGGEAAEVTETSLDEEIAKLSSRDGVAQVRKAAERVAKGHDGEAATRAKASVIPAASEAMARLWGTIKGLEGSAGDREAKLAELTAQAEAARDELAEIERRDKEISRMLRSVQELEELAWSLGGLLDEKSPKCKQASRMLAQIEEDFSRRRTKRRAKDMAEALQETGASLTYRQEEDEAEEGSDVEKSEQASARRRQRRSQSKGDDGWDTSDLSEEDGLEQTRKDRSIFSAAVQKQLLDDVSEEFASARSVLKALKSAKKKLQDEYRQAFVHLALPEVFGFFVDFSTLWWDPLRLLAGADDVIFGPRKAITSTQLETFDWFEDMAAFTELLGDDDPDGELVPKIVQQCIFPEVARRLRHCWDVTSMPQSQRAAALLDECLLFEVGEGAEAFGELAEAAVERLRAGLRTLAPEVFVQAAQVTTWYASAARKRLLRRSCKIATCAVQLEGRIPDEKLAPIILQDIFTTRLAPHLQAPRLRPEEMDLVERFVDALPDRWFENGLPQALRPLRDVLGHAAAVDLPCPNAISS
;
A
#
# COMPACT_ATOMS: atom_id res chain seq x y z
N MET A 1 -57.38 -17.90 48.35
CA MET A 1 -58.17 -16.98 47.51
C MET A 1 -57.25 -15.84 47.08
N THR A 2 -56.80 -15.93 45.84
CA THR A 2 -56.95 -14.85 44.84
C THR A 2 -56.77 -13.41 45.32
N GLY A 3 -55.57 -12.88 45.07
CA GLY A 3 -55.29 -11.45 44.96
C GLY A 3 -53.96 -11.00 45.58
N PRO A 4 -52.82 -11.15 44.90
CA PRO A 4 -51.82 -10.08 44.88
C PRO A 4 -51.26 -9.85 43.45
N PRO A 5 -50.46 -8.80 43.20
CA PRO A 5 -50.71 -7.39 43.39
C PRO A 5 -50.68 -6.65 42.02
N ALA A 6 -51.50 -5.61 41.83
CA ALA A 6 -51.33 -4.71 40.69
C ALA A 6 -50.20 -3.71 40.96
N LYS A 7 -49.05 -3.92 40.31
CA LYS A 7 -47.83 -3.09 40.26
C LYS A 7 -47.10 -3.47 38.96
N PRO A 8 -46.28 -2.63 38.31
CA PRO A 8 -46.32 -1.18 38.07
C PRO A 8 -46.56 -0.88 36.57
N ALA A 9 -46.79 0.40 36.25
CA ALA A 9 -46.99 0.87 34.87
C ALA A 9 -45.77 0.56 33.95
N PRO A 10 -46.01 0.08 32.71
CA PRO A 10 -44.95 -0.25 31.77
C PRO A 10 -44.49 0.95 30.93
N ALA A 11 -43.21 0.88 30.58
CA ALA A 11 -42.48 1.67 29.60
C ALA A 11 -42.90 1.31 28.14
N PRO A 12 -42.43 2.09 27.15
CA PRO A 12 -43.09 2.30 25.87
C PRO A 12 -42.51 1.48 24.69
N VAL A 13 -43.12 1.73 23.51
CA VAL A 13 -42.71 1.41 22.12
C VAL A 13 -43.14 -0.01 21.65
N PRO A 14 -43.48 -0.27 20.36
CA PRO A 14 -43.53 0.59 19.15
C PRO A 14 -44.88 0.59 18.40
N ALA A 15 -45.15 1.63 17.60
CA ALA A 15 -45.60 1.46 16.21
C ALA A 15 -45.81 2.80 15.48
N SER A 16 -45.18 2.88 14.31
CA SER A 16 -45.57 3.62 13.10
C SER A 16 -45.70 5.15 13.13
N ASN A 17 -44.59 5.86 13.38
CA ASN A 17 -44.43 7.27 12.98
C ASN A 17 -43.45 7.48 11.80
N ALA A 18 -42.96 6.40 11.17
CA ALA A 18 -41.96 6.48 10.09
C ALA A 18 -42.53 6.89 8.71
N THR A 19 -43.85 6.91 8.53
CA THR A 19 -44.51 7.29 7.26
C THR A 19 -44.95 8.74 7.20
N SER A 20 -45.18 9.42 8.34
CA SER A 20 -45.61 10.83 8.34
C SER A 20 -44.46 11.81 8.13
N GLU A 21 -43.24 11.47 8.54
CA GLU A 21 -42.08 12.37 8.36
C GLU A 21 -41.52 12.31 6.94
N ARG A 22 -41.52 11.14 6.28
CA ARG A 22 -41.14 11.03 4.86
C ARG A 22 -42.13 11.72 3.93
N ILE A 23 -43.43 11.73 4.25
CA ILE A 23 -44.44 12.46 3.45
C ILE A 23 -44.32 13.98 3.68
N LYS A 24 -43.99 14.43 4.90
CA LYS A 24 -43.70 15.85 5.17
C LYS A 24 -42.38 16.31 4.56
N ALA A 25 -41.37 15.44 4.49
CA ALA A 25 -40.11 15.70 3.80
C ALA A 25 -40.28 15.72 2.27
N LEU A 26 -41.13 14.84 1.71
CA LEU A 26 -41.49 14.85 0.28
C LEU A 26 -42.33 16.07 -0.11
N ALA A 27 -43.23 16.54 0.75
CA ALA A 27 -44.01 17.76 0.52
C ALA A 27 -43.15 19.04 0.63
N GLN A 28 -42.13 19.05 1.51
CA GLN A 28 -41.17 20.15 1.61
C GLN A 28 -40.10 20.11 0.50
N ALA A 29 -39.79 18.94 -0.06
CA ALA A 29 -38.97 18.81 -1.27
C ALA A 29 -39.75 19.23 -2.54
N ALA A 30 -41.04 18.86 -2.64
CA ALA A 30 -41.90 19.21 -3.77
C ALA A 30 -42.21 20.72 -3.89
N GLN A 31 -42.12 21.47 -2.79
CA GLN A 31 -42.28 22.94 -2.81
C GLN A 31 -40.97 23.69 -3.13
N LYS A 32 -39.83 22.99 -3.19
CA LYS A 32 -38.51 23.55 -3.54
C LYS A 32 -38.13 23.32 -5.00
N GLU A 33 -38.91 22.54 -5.75
CA GLU A 33 -38.72 22.27 -7.19
C GLU A 33 -39.65 23.09 -8.13
N LEU A 34 -40.33 24.12 -7.62
CA LEU A 34 -41.24 24.95 -8.43
C LEU A 34 -40.78 26.40 -8.64
N ASN A 35 -39.51 26.69 -8.37
CA ASN A 35 -38.72 27.86 -8.81
C ASN A 35 -37.28 27.46 -8.42
N GLU A 36 -36.35 27.09 -9.31
CA GLU A 36 -36.00 27.64 -10.61
C GLU A 36 -35.47 26.49 -11.49
N GLY A 37 -35.82 26.52 -12.77
CA GLY A 37 -35.31 25.61 -13.78
C GLY A 37 -34.23 26.23 -14.65
N GLU A 38 -33.78 25.40 -15.58
CA GLU A 38 -32.89 25.64 -16.73
C GLU A 38 -31.38 25.54 -16.45
N GLU A 39 -30.83 24.34 -16.61
CA GLU A 39 -29.97 23.99 -17.76
C GLU A 39 -29.82 22.45 -17.85
N GLU A 40 -30.13 21.89 -19.03
CA GLU A 40 -29.87 20.50 -19.38
C GLU A 40 -28.37 20.28 -19.59
N ASP A 41 -27.77 19.30 -18.92
CA ASP A 41 -26.55 18.66 -19.40
C ASP A 41 -26.66 17.15 -19.21
N ALA A 42 -26.87 16.47 -20.33
CA ALA A 42 -26.73 15.03 -20.46
C ALA A 42 -25.39 14.72 -21.13
N PRO A 43 -24.45 13.99 -20.48
CA PRO A 43 -23.32 13.45 -21.20
C PRO A 43 -23.11 11.93 -21.05
N ASP A 44 -24.11 11.13 -20.67
CA ASP A 44 -23.92 9.67 -20.55
C ASP A 44 -24.32 8.85 -21.79
N ALA A 45 -24.88 9.48 -22.83
CA ALA A 45 -25.17 8.82 -24.10
C ALA A 45 -24.11 9.05 -25.19
N TRP A 46 -23.18 10.01 -24.97
CA TRP A 46 -22.08 10.30 -25.91
C TRP A 46 -20.84 9.46 -25.59
N ALA A 47 -20.49 9.31 -24.31
CA ALA A 47 -19.30 8.55 -23.86
C ALA A 47 -19.36 7.07 -24.25
N LEU A 48 -20.53 6.42 -24.12
CA LEU A 48 -20.72 5.02 -24.53
C LEU A 48 -20.71 4.84 -26.06
N ARG A 49 -21.12 5.87 -26.82
CA ARG A 49 -21.14 5.83 -28.29
C ARG A 49 -19.74 6.06 -28.90
N GLN A 50 -18.87 6.80 -28.21
CA GLN A 50 -17.47 6.98 -28.61
C GLN A 50 -16.61 5.74 -28.36
N LEU A 51 -16.93 4.93 -27.33
CA LEU A 51 -16.30 3.63 -27.12
C LEU A 51 -16.67 2.61 -28.21
N GLU A 52 -17.92 2.61 -28.70
CA GLU A 52 -18.35 1.75 -29.82
C GLU A 52 -17.82 2.22 -31.19
N LEU A 53 -17.69 3.53 -31.42
CA LEU A 53 -17.14 4.08 -32.67
C LEU A 53 -15.60 3.99 -32.74
N GLY A 54 -14.91 3.96 -31.59
CA GLY A 54 -13.46 3.79 -31.50
C GLY A 54 -12.96 2.37 -31.80
N LEU A 55 -13.80 1.35 -31.63
CA LEU A 55 -13.43 -0.05 -31.86
C LEU A 55 -13.60 -0.52 -33.32
N HIS A 56 -14.32 0.23 -34.17
CA HIS A 56 -14.60 -0.16 -35.56
C HIS A 56 -13.70 0.46 -36.63
N ARG A 57 -12.73 1.32 -36.28
CA ARG A 57 -11.83 1.95 -37.26
C ARG A 57 -10.47 1.29 -37.47
N ARG A 58 -10.16 0.18 -36.78
CA ARG A 58 -8.86 -0.53 -36.89
C ARG A 58 -8.94 -2.01 -37.28
N ARG A 59 -9.93 -2.40 -38.08
CA ARG A 59 -9.87 -3.69 -38.80
C ARG A 59 -10.40 -3.55 -40.22
N GLY A 60 -9.46 -3.35 -41.15
CA GLY A 60 -9.49 -3.72 -42.57
C GLY A 60 -10.72 -3.34 -43.39
N GLY A 61 -10.56 -2.36 -44.29
CA GLY A 61 -11.47 -2.14 -45.41
C GLY A 61 -11.18 -0.83 -46.15
N GLU A 62 -10.55 -0.97 -47.32
CA GLU A 62 -10.42 -0.06 -48.47
C GLU A 62 -10.48 1.47 -48.33
N ALA A 63 -9.50 2.09 -49.00
CA ALA A 63 -9.37 3.52 -49.20
C ALA A 63 -10.66 4.14 -49.79
N ALA A 64 -11.14 5.19 -49.11
CA ALA A 64 -12.06 6.15 -49.70
C ALA A 64 -11.28 7.47 -49.89
N GLU A 65 -11.08 7.84 -51.16
CA GLU A 65 -10.60 9.14 -51.57
C GLU A 65 -11.46 10.24 -50.92
N VAL A 66 -10.83 11.08 -50.11
CA VAL A 66 -11.42 12.36 -49.71
C VAL A 66 -10.92 13.39 -50.71
N THR A 67 -11.84 13.83 -51.56
CA THR A 67 -11.66 14.91 -52.51
C THR A 67 -11.19 16.17 -51.80
N GLU A 68 -9.97 16.61 -52.10
CA GLU A 68 -9.56 18.00 -51.98
C GLU A 68 -10.50 18.84 -52.84
N THR A 69 -11.58 19.31 -52.23
CA THR A 69 -12.40 20.37 -52.79
C THR A 69 -12.57 21.43 -51.74
N SER A 70 -12.01 22.60 -52.07
CA SER A 70 -12.56 23.91 -51.74
C SER A 70 -11.90 24.79 -50.69
N LEU A 71 -10.58 24.70 -50.50
CA LEU A 71 -9.84 25.90 -50.11
C LEU A 71 -9.98 27.00 -51.19
N ASP A 72 -10.04 26.59 -52.47
CA ASP A 72 -10.33 27.50 -53.59
C ASP A 72 -11.80 27.99 -53.64
N GLU A 73 -12.80 27.22 -53.19
CA GLU A 73 -14.18 27.74 -53.09
C GLU A 73 -14.42 28.55 -51.81
N GLU A 74 -13.69 28.33 -50.72
CA GLU A 74 -13.72 29.20 -49.54
C GLU A 74 -13.04 30.55 -49.82
N ILE A 75 -11.93 30.57 -50.55
CA ILE A 75 -11.30 31.80 -51.05
C ILE A 75 -12.23 32.52 -52.04
N ALA A 76 -12.99 31.78 -52.86
CA ALA A 76 -14.00 32.35 -53.76
C ALA A 76 -15.22 32.91 -53.00
N LYS A 77 -15.64 32.28 -51.89
CA LYS A 77 -16.73 32.75 -51.01
C LYS A 77 -16.32 34.00 -50.20
N LEU A 78 -15.06 34.11 -49.78
CA LEU A 78 -14.54 35.32 -49.13
C LEU A 78 -14.39 36.49 -50.10
N SER A 79 -14.12 36.22 -51.38
CA SER A 79 -14.14 37.21 -52.46
C SER A 79 -15.56 37.69 -52.83
N SER A 80 -16.61 37.01 -52.34
CA SER A 80 -18.02 37.28 -52.62
C SER A 80 -18.71 38.19 -51.60
N ARG A 81 -18.04 38.62 -50.51
CA ARG A 81 -18.61 39.63 -49.61
C ARG A 81 -18.52 41.00 -50.26
N ASP A 82 -19.68 41.47 -50.74
CA ASP A 82 -20.15 42.77 -51.27
C ASP A 82 -19.21 43.98 -51.47
N GLY A 83 -18.05 44.09 -50.81
CA GLY A 83 -17.11 45.19 -50.98
C GLY A 83 -16.32 45.15 -52.31
N VAL A 84 -15.81 43.99 -52.72
CA VAL A 84 -14.95 43.89 -53.92
C VAL A 84 -15.77 43.99 -55.21
N ALA A 85 -16.99 43.46 -55.24
CA ALA A 85 -17.92 43.60 -56.36
C ALA A 85 -18.46 45.03 -56.52
N GLN A 86 -18.67 45.78 -55.41
CA GLN A 86 -19.03 47.20 -55.47
C GLN A 86 -17.87 48.07 -55.96
N VAL A 87 -16.64 47.80 -55.52
CA VAL A 87 -15.43 48.51 -55.98
C VAL A 87 -15.12 48.17 -57.45
N ARG A 88 -15.32 46.93 -57.89
CA ARG A 88 -15.16 46.53 -59.30
C ARG A 88 -16.27 47.09 -60.20
N LYS A 89 -17.53 47.14 -59.74
CA LYS A 89 -18.62 47.85 -60.45
C LYS A 89 -18.47 49.37 -60.44
N ALA A 90 -17.79 49.95 -59.45
CA ALA A 90 -17.44 51.36 -59.43
C ALA A 90 -16.26 51.66 -60.37
N ALA A 91 -15.23 50.81 -60.39
CA ALA A 91 -14.10 50.90 -61.31
C ALA A 91 -14.51 50.63 -62.77
N GLU A 92 -15.41 49.69 -63.04
CA GLU A 92 -15.96 49.44 -64.39
C GLU A 92 -16.91 50.55 -64.86
N ARG A 93 -17.62 51.23 -63.96
CA ARG A 93 -18.39 52.46 -64.27
C ARG A 93 -17.49 53.68 -64.55
N VAL A 94 -16.25 53.67 -64.06
CA VAL A 94 -15.24 54.69 -64.34
C VAL A 94 -14.42 54.35 -65.60
N ALA A 95 -14.22 53.06 -65.90
CA ALA A 95 -13.44 52.58 -67.05
C ALA A 95 -14.26 52.40 -68.35
N LYS A 96 -15.57 52.13 -68.27
CA LYS A 96 -16.49 52.22 -69.42
C LYS A 96 -17.18 53.58 -69.39
N GLY A 97 -16.80 54.41 -70.35
CA GLY A 97 -17.32 55.75 -70.54
C GLY A 97 -18.84 55.83 -70.44
N HIS A 98 -19.28 56.86 -69.72
CA HIS A 98 -20.65 57.32 -69.67
C HIS A 98 -20.99 57.95 -71.05
N ASP A 99 -21.34 57.12 -72.03
CA ASP A 99 -22.14 57.56 -73.17
C ASP A 99 -23.60 57.60 -72.71
N GLY A 100 -23.93 58.69 -72.02
CA GLY A 100 -25.29 59.13 -71.76
C GLY A 100 -25.63 60.29 -72.70
N GLU A 101 -26.63 60.05 -73.54
CA GLU A 101 -27.35 60.97 -74.40
C GLU A 101 -27.28 62.47 -74.04
N ALA A 102 -27.01 63.25 -75.10
CA ALA A 102 -27.57 64.57 -75.35
C ALA A 102 -27.50 65.58 -74.18
N ALA A 103 -26.27 66.05 -73.93
CA ALA A 103 -26.07 67.43 -73.49
C ALA A 103 -26.78 68.37 -74.48
N THR A 104 -27.98 68.81 -74.11
CA THR A 104 -28.56 70.01 -74.70
C THR A 104 -27.54 71.13 -74.54
N ARG A 105 -27.14 71.69 -75.68
CA ARG A 105 -26.24 72.82 -75.87
C ARG A 105 -26.46 73.89 -74.80
N ALA A 106 -25.69 73.84 -73.71
CA ALA A 106 -25.59 74.93 -72.78
C ALA A 106 -24.87 76.08 -73.50
N LYS A 107 -25.62 77.17 -73.67
CA LYS A 107 -25.15 78.42 -74.24
C LYS A 107 -23.87 78.87 -73.53
N ALA A 108 -22.99 79.50 -74.30
CA ALA A 108 -21.73 80.10 -73.87
C ALA A 108 -21.84 80.68 -72.45
N SER A 109 -21.04 80.12 -71.52
CA SER A 109 -20.86 80.70 -70.21
C SER A 109 -20.17 82.06 -70.38
N VAL A 110 -20.89 83.11 -70.00
CA VAL A 110 -20.31 84.31 -69.43
C VAL A 110 -19.27 83.86 -68.40
N ILE A 111 -18.04 84.36 -68.51
CA ILE A 111 -17.01 84.17 -67.47
C ILE A 111 -17.64 84.68 -66.16
N PRO A 112 -17.80 83.84 -65.12
CA PRO A 112 -18.35 84.29 -63.85
C PRO A 112 -17.47 85.41 -63.33
N ALA A 113 -18.05 86.44 -62.71
CA ALA A 113 -17.26 87.42 -61.98
C ALA A 113 -16.36 86.66 -60.98
N ALA A 114 -15.08 87.05 -60.88
CA ALA A 114 -14.04 86.28 -60.19
C ALA A 114 -14.45 85.86 -58.76
N SER A 115 -15.30 86.65 -58.09
CA SER A 115 -15.85 86.38 -56.76
C SER A 115 -16.74 85.13 -56.68
N GLU A 116 -17.54 84.80 -57.70
CA GLU A 116 -18.46 83.66 -57.67
C GLU A 116 -17.74 82.34 -57.97
N ALA A 117 -16.76 82.38 -58.89
CA ALA A 117 -15.86 81.26 -59.13
C ALA A 117 -14.99 80.96 -57.89
N MET A 118 -14.50 82.00 -57.21
CA MET A 118 -13.79 81.86 -55.93
C MET A 118 -14.68 81.28 -54.82
N ALA A 119 -15.93 81.71 -54.68
CA ALA A 119 -16.85 81.17 -53.67
C ALA A 119 -17.14 79.67 -53.88
N ARG A 120 -17.29 79.24 -55.15
CA ARG A 120 -17.43 77.83 -55.50
C ARG A 120 -16.17 77.03 -55.20
N LEU A 121 -14.99 77.56 -55.53
CA LEU A 121 -13.71 76.94 -55.19
C LEU A 121 -13.52 76.82 -53.67
N TRP A 122 -13.86 77.86 -52.90
CA TRP A 122 -13.84 77.82 -51.43
C TRP A 122 -14.82 76.80 -50.86
N GLY A 123 -16.02 76.66 -51.42
CA GLY A 123 -16.98 75.62 -51.04
C GLY A 123 -16.45 74.21 -51.32
N THR A 124 -15.79 74.01 -52.47
CA THR A 124 -15.15 72.73 -52.80
C THR A 124 -13.92 72.44 -51.93
N ILE A 125 -13.11 73.45 -51.61
CA ILE A 125 -11.96 73.33 -50.71
C ILE A 125 -12.45 72.93 -49.32
N LYS A 126 -13.46 73.62 -48.78
CA LYS A 126 -14.03 73.31 -47.47
C LYS A 126 -14.70 71.93 -47.42
N GLY A 127 -15.35 71.51 -48.52
CA GLY A 127 -15.91 70.15 -48.65
C GLY A 127 -14.84 69.07 -48.75
N LEU A 128 -13.73 69.35 -49.44
CA LEU A 128 -12.57 68.46 -49.50
C LEU A 128 -11.83 68.39 -48.16
N GLU A 129 -11.69 69.49 -47.42
CA GLU A 129 -11.11 69.52 -46.08
C GLU A 129 -11.95 68.71 -45.08
N GLY A 130 -13.28 68.87 -45.07
CA GLY A 130 -14.16 68.05 -44.23
C GLY A 130 -14.10 66.57 -44.61
N SER A 131 -14.12 66.26 -45.91
CA SER A 131 -13.99 64.89 -46.41
C SER A 131 -12.60 64.29 -46.16
N ALA A 132 -11.54 65.10 -46.10
CA ALA A 132 -10.19 64.68 -45.72
C ALA A 132 -10.13 64.34 -44.23
N GLY A 133 -10.72 65.17 -43.36
CA GLY A 133 -10.83 64.89 -41.92
C GLY A 133 -11.62 63.61 -41.62
N ASP A 134 -12.74 63.38 -42.30
CA ASP A 134 -13.52 62.13 -42.16
C ASP A 134 -12.72 60.89 -42.60
N ARG A 135 -11.91 61.01 -43.66
CA ARG A 135 -11.01 59.92 -44.10
C ARG A 135 -9.88 59.69 -43.11
N GLU A 136 -9.34 60.74 -42.51
CA GLU A 136 -8.26 60.68 -41.53
C GLU A 136 -8.75 60.04 -40.23
N ALA A 137 -9.95 60.40 -39.76
CA ALA A 137 -10.63 59.75 -38.64
C ALA A 137 -10.91 58.27 -38.93
N LYS A 138 -11.39 57.93 -40.14
CA LYS A 138 -11.65 56.55 -40.54
C LYS A 138 -10.37 55.73 -40.71
N LEU A 139 -9.29 56.35 -41.18
CA LEU A 139 -7.97 55.72 -41.21
C LEU A 139 -7.48 55.43 -39.79
N ALA A 140 -7.60 56.40 -38.87
CA ALA A 140 -7.24 56.22 -37.46
C ALA A 140 -8.04 55.09 -36.79
N GLU A 141 -9.35 55.00 -37.05
CA GLU A 141 -10.21 53.93 -36.56
C GLU A 141 -9.79 52.57 -37.13
N LEU A 142 -9.57 52.47 -38.45
CA LEU A 142 -9.13 51.23 -39.09
C LEU A 142 -7.73 50.81 -38.63
N THR A 143 -6.82 51.75 -38.38
CA THR A 143 -5.50 51.45 -37.82
C THR A 143 -5.61 50.91 -36.40
N ALA A 144 -6.48 51.50 -35.56
CA ALA A 144 -6.72 51.00 -34.20
C ALA A 144 -7.35 49.59 -34.21
N GLN A 145 -8.31 49.34 -35.11
CA GLN A 145 -8.89 48.00 -35.30
C GLN A 145 -7.84 46.98 -35.78
N ALA A 146 -6.95 47.39 -36.70
CA ALA A 146 -5.88 46.52 -37.18
C ALA A 146 -4.83 46.21 -36.10
N GLU A 147 -4.56 47.17 -35.20
CA GLU A 147 -3.69 46.94 -34.03
C GLU A 147 -4.35 46.00 -33.03
N ALA A 148 -5.61 46.23 -32.66
CA ALA A 148 -6.36 45.33 -31.77
C ALA A 148 -6.43 43.89 -32.30
N ALA A 149 -6.71 43.71 -33.59
CA ALA A 149 -6.73 42.39 -34.22
C ALA A 149 -5.35 41.70 -34.23
N ARG A 150 -4.25 42.47 -34.32
CA ARG A 150 -2.89 41.93 -34.20
C ARG A 150 -2.58 41.46 -32.77
N ASP A 151 -3.02 42.22 -31.77
CA ASP A 151 -2.85 41.83 -30.37
C ASP A 151 -3.65 40.57 -30.04
N GLU A 152 -4.89 40.46 -30.53
CA GLU A 152 -5.71 39.25 -30.41
C GLU A 152 -5.05 38.04 -31.08
N LEU A 153 -4.52 38.20 -32.30
CA LEU A 153 -3.75 37.15 -33.00
C LEU A 153 -2.54 36.72 -32.18
N ALA A 154 -1.78 37.66 -31.61
CA ALA A 154 -0.61 37.35 -30.79
C ALA A 154 -1.00 36.54 -29.53
N GLU A 155 -2.12 36.87 -28.89
CA GLU A 155 -2.64 36.11 -27.76
C GLU A 155 -3.15 34.72 -28.16
N ILE A 156 -3.79 34.57 -29.31
CA ILE A 156 -4.20 33.26 -29.84
C ILE A 156 -2.97 32.40 -30.16
N GLU A 157 -1.96 32.94 -30.82
CA GLU A 157 -0.70 32.22 -31.10
C GLU A 157 0.03 31.83 -29.81
N ARG A 158 -0.02 32.67 -28.77
CA ARG A 158 0.54 32.33 -27.45
C ARG A 158 -0.19 31.13 -26.84
N ARG A 159 -1.53 31.14 -26.87
CA ARG A 159 -2.37 30.04 -26.37
C ARG A 159 -2.18 28.76 -27.18
N ASP A 160 -2.09 28.85 -28.51
CA ASP A 160 -1.85 27.69 -29.38
C ASP A 160 -0.51 26.99 -29.07
N LYS A 161 0.55 27.77 -28.86
CA LYS A 161 1.86 27.24 -28.43
C LYS A 161 1.81 26.57 -27.05
N GLU A 162 1.00 27.12 -26.15
CA GLU A 162 0.79 26.57 -24.80
C GLU A 162 0.02 25.24 -24.86
N ILE A 163 -1.11 25.20 -25.58
CA ILE A 163 -1.90 23.99 -25.82
C ILE A 163 -1.06 22.92 -26.52
N SER A 164 -0.29 23.30 -27.55
CA SER A 164 0.63 22.39 -28.25
C SER A 164 1.73 21.81 -27.35
N ARG A 165 2.13 22.50 -26.28
CA ARG A 165 3.07 21.99 -25.29
C ARG A 165 2.38 21.04 -24.30
N MET A 166 1.18 21.37 -23.86
CA MET A 166 0.38 20.51 -22.98
C MET A 166 0.03 19.20 -23.70
N LEU A 167 -0.45 19.26 -24.95
CA LEU A 167 -0.78 18.09 -25.76
C LEU A 167 0.41 17.13 -25.89
N ARG A 168 1.61 17.65 -26.17
CA ARG A 168 2.83 16.81 -26.19
C ARG A 168 3.11 16.14 -24.85
N SER A 169 2.89 16.85 -23.75
CA SER A 169 3.12 16.31 -22.40
C SER A 169 2.08 15.23 -22.03
N VAL A 170 0.83 15.38 -22.48
CA VAL A 170 -0.21 14.35 -22.36
C VAL A 170 0.14 13.13 -23.19
N GLN A 171 0.58 13.30 -24.43
CA GLN A 171 1.02 12.19 -25.30
C GLN A 171 2.20 11.43 -24.71
N GLU A 172 3.19 12.14 -24.14
CA GLU A 172 4.31 11.54 -23.40
C GLU A 172 3.79 10.70 -22.21
N LEU A 173 2.80 11.19 -21.48
CA LEU A 173 2.20 10.48 -20.34
C LEU A 173 1.36 9.26 -20.79
N GLU A 174 0.62 9.36 -21.89
CA GLU A 174 -0.12 8.24 -22.48
C GLU A 174 0.82 7.14 -22.96
N GLU A 175 1.91 7.49 -23.65
CA GLU A 175 2.92 6.53 -24.10
C GLU A 175 3.60 5.83 -22.91
N LEU A 176 3.90 6.59 -21.85
CA LEU A 176 4.40 6.04 -20.59
C LEU A 176 3.39 5.06 -19.99
N ALA A 177 2.11 5.42 -19.94
CA ALA A 177 1.05 4.58 -19.38
C ALA A 177 0.86 3.28 -20.17
N TRP A 178 0.86 3.34 -21.51
CA TRP A 178 0.77 2.14 -22.36
C TRP A 178 1.98 1.22 -22.19
N SER A 179 3.18 1.79 -22.11
CA SER A 179 4.42 1.04 -21.92
C SER A 179 4.47 0.38 -20.54
N LEU A 180 4.06 1.11 -19.50
CA LEU A 180 3.92 0.57 -18.14
C LEU A 180 2.85 -0.51 -18.08
N GLY A 181 1.69 -0.30 -18.70
CA GLY A 181 0.63 -1.31 -18.76
C GLY A 181 1.12 -2.62 -19.37
N GLY A 182 1.80 -2.54 -20.53
CA GLY A 182 2.38 -3.72 -21.18
C GLY A 182 3.44 -4.42 -20.31
N LEU A 183 4.30 -3.66 -19.63
CA LEU A 183 5.28 -4.20 -18.69
C LEU A 183 4.59 -4.93 -17.52
N LEU A 184 3.60 -4.29 -16.90
CA LEU A 184 2.93 -4.80 -15.72
C LEU A 184 2.11 -6.06 -16.05
N ASP A 185 1.42 -6.08 -17.19
CA ASP A 185 0.69 -7.26 -17.67
C ASP A 185 1.61 -8.48 -17.85
N GLU A 186 2.83 -8.26 -18.35
CA GLU A 186 3.78 -9.34 -18.59
C GLU A 186 4.56 -9.76 -17.34
N LYS A 187 5.02 -8.80 -16.53
CA LYS A 187 5.99 -9.02 -15.45
C LYS A 187 5.36 -9.13 -14.06
N SER A 188 4.24 -8.45 -13.78
CA SER A 188 3.56 -8.56 -12.48
C SER A 188 3.15 -9.99 -12.12
N PRO A 189 2.52 -10.80 -13.00
CA PRO A 189 2.17 -12.17 -12.65
C PRO A 189 3.42 -13.05 -12.40
N LYS A 190 4.51 -12.82 -13.14
CA LYS A 190 5.79 -13.51 -12.94
C LYS A 190 6.42 -13.13 -11.60
N CYS A 191 6.36 -11.85 -11.21
CA CYS A 191 6.83 -11.37 -9.91
C CYS A 191 6.01 -12.00 -8.78
N LYS A 192 4.67 -11.98 -8.86
CA LYS A 192 3.80 -12.65 -7.88
C LYS A 192 4.04 -14.16 -7.79
N GLN A 193 4.37 -14.82 -8.91
CA GLN A 193 4.79 -16.22 -8.89
C GLN A 193 6.13 -16.40 -8.17
N ALA A 194 7.11 -15.55 -8.45
CA ALA A 194 8.40 -15.58 -7.78
C ALA A 194 8.25 -15.35 -6.26
N SER A 195 7.48 -14.36 -5.83
CA SER A 195 7.22 -14.11 -4.40
C SER A 195 6.60 -15.33 -3.71
N ARG A 196 5.63 -16.01 -4.34
CA ARG A 196 5.04 -17.25 -3.81
C ARG A 196 6.05 -18.40 -3.70
N MET A 197 6.90 -18.58 -4.72
CA MET A 197 7.94 -19.62 -4.68
C MET A 197 8.98 -19.33 -3.60
N LEU A 198 9.38 -18.07 -3.45
CA LEU A 198 10.31 -17.65 -2.41
C LEU A 198 9.72 -17.86 -1.01
N ALA A 199 8.47 -17.46 -0.82
CA ALA A 199 7.73 -17.72 0.42
C ALA A 199 7.74 -19.22 0.75
N GLN A 200 7.45 -20.09 -0.22
CA GLN A 200 7.50 -21.54 -0.02
C GLN A 200 8.89 -22.02 0.44
N ILE A 201 9.98 -21.53 -0.16
CA ILE A 201 11.35 -21.87 0.26
C ILE A 201 11.61 -21.47 1.72
N GLU A 202 11.23 -20.25 2.12
CA GLU A 202 11.41 -19.73 3.48
C GLU A 202 10.55 -20.47 4.53
N GLU A 203 9.29 -20.74 4.17
CA GLU A 203 8.32 -21.43 5.02
C GLU A 203 8.69 -22.90 5.20
N ASP A 204 9.14 -23.57 4.13
CA ASP A 204 9.61 -24.95 4.19
C ASP A 204 10.82 -25.09 5.11
N PHE A 205 11.75 -24.13 5.07
CA PHE A 205 12.88 -24.09 5.98
C PHE A 205 12.44 -23.92 7.45
N SER A 206 11.57 -22.94 7.70
CA SER A 206 11.04 -22.65 9.04
C SER A 206 10.22 -23.82 9.61
N ARG A 207 9.47 -24.51 8.75
CA ARG A 207 8.69 -25.71 9.06
C ARG A 207 9.60 -26.90 9.36
N ARG A 208 10.62 -27.17 8.54
CA ARG A 208 11.62 -28.24 8.81
C ARG A 208 12.29 -28.05 10.16
N ARG A 209 12.77 -26.83 10.44
CA ARG A 209 13.40 -26.48 11.72
C ARG A 209 12.45 -26.66 12.91
N THR A 210 11.20 -26.20 12.78
CA THR A 210 10.19 -26.34 13.84
C THR A 210 9.82 -27.82 14.06
N LYS A 211 9.56 -28.59 12.99
CA LYS A 211 9.22 -30.02 13.04
C LYS A 211 10.33 -30.83 13.72
N ARG A 212 11.60 -30.59 13.35
CA ARG A 212 12.74 -31.25 14.02
C ARG A 212 12.77 -30.93 15.51
N ARG A 213 12.69 -29.66 15.90
CA ARG A 213 12.75 -29.26 17.33
C ARG A 213 11.57 -29.76 18.14
N ALA A 214 10.40 -29.94 17.52
CA ALA A 214 9.22 -30.55 18.10
C ALA A 214 9.42 -32.07 18.29
N LYS A 215 9.87 -32.79 17.25
CA LYS A 215 10.22 -34.23 17.32
C LYS A 215 11.27 -34.49 18.39
N ASP A 216 12.33 -33.67 18.42
CA ASP A 216 13.38 -33.74 19.43
C ASP A 216 12.86 -33.56 20.86
N MET A 217 11.80 -32.76 21.04
CA MET A 217 11.15 -32.55 22.33
C MET A 217 10.23 -33.73 22.67
N ALA A 218 9.42 -34.20 21.73
CA ALA A 218 8.53 -35.34 21.90
C ALA A 218 9.29 -36.62 22.28
N GLU A 219 10.40 -36.92 21.59
CA GLU A 219 11.27 -38.06 21.93
C GLU A 219 11.81 -37.96 23.37
N ALA A 220 12.25 -36.76 23.79
CA ALA A 220 12.73 -36.54 25.15
C ALA A 220 11.62 -36.68 26.21
N LEU A 221 10.38 -36.30 25.88
CA LEU A 221 9.23 -36.48 26.78
C LEU A 221 8.88 -37.96 26.93
N GLN A 222 8.83 -38.70 25.83
CA GLN A 222 8.47 -40.13 25.82
C GLN A 222 9.45 -40.98 26.66
N GLU A 223 10.75 -40.66 26.63
CA GLU A 223 11.79 -41.32 27.45
C GLU A 223 11.53 -41.19 28.96
N THR A 224 10.76 -40.18 29.38
CA THR A 224 10.45 -39.90 30.79
C THR A 224 9.09 -40.43 31.25
N GLY A 225 8.36 -41.11 30.36
CA GLY A 225 6.99 -41.57 30.61
C GLY A 225 5.93 -40.46 30.55
N ALA A 226 6.31 -39.28 30.04
CA ALA A 226 5.43 -38.17 29.74
C ALA A 226 4.82 -38.36 28.33
N SER A 227 3.52 -38.09 28.20
CA SER A 227 2.82 -38.09 26.91
C SER A 227 2.29 -36.70 26.56
N LEU A 228 2.18 -36.40 25.28
CA LEU A 228 1.50 -35.18 24.82
C LEU A 228 0.02 -35.26 25.19
N THR A 229 -0.57 -34.11 25.52
CA THR A 229 -2.01 -33.98 25.80
C THR A 229 -2.89 -34.07 24.55
N TYR A 230 -2.29 -33.90 23.38
CA TYR A 230 -2.95 -34.03 22.08
C TYR A 230 -2.29 -35.15 21.25
N ARG A 231 -3.06 -35.71 20.32
CA ARG A 231 -2.53 -36.68 19.35
C ARG A 231 -1.72 -35.94 18.31
N GLN A 232 -0.44 -36.28 18.19
CA GLN A 232 0.39 -35.77 17.10
C GLN A 232 -0.08 -36.44 15.81
N GLU A 233 -0.31 -35.65 14.76
CA GLU A 233 -0.54 -36.20 13.42
C GLU A 233 0.79 -36.84 12.97
N GLU A 234 0.76 -38.15 12.81
CA GLU A 234 1.86 -38.92 12.23
C GLU A 234 1.78 -38.71 10.72
N ASP A 235 2.81 -38.11 10.13
CA ASP A 235 2.90 -38.01 8.67
C ASP A 235 3.10 -39.44 8.12
N GLU A 236 2.04 -40.07 7.61
CA GLU A 236 2.05 -41.41 6.98
C GLU A 236 3.12 -41.55 5.88
N ALA A 237 3.59 -40.44 5.30
CA ALA A 237 4.64 -40.40 4.28
C ALA A 237 6.06 -40.69 4.82
N GLU A 238 6.32 -40.53 6.13
CA GLU A 238 7.64 -40.76 6.73
C GLU A 238 7.80 -42.20 7.25
N GLU A 239 6.70 -42.89 7.57
CA GLU A 239 6.68 -44.29 8.03
C GLU A 239 7.16 -45.30 6.96
N GLY A 240 7.15 -44.92 5.68
CA GLY A 240 7.66 -45.73 4.58
C GLY A 240 9.18 -45.69 4.36
N SER A 241 9.93 -44.89 5.12
CA SER A 241 11.37 -44.70 4.92
C SER A 241 12.21 -45.26 6.07
N ASP A 242 13.01 -46.30 5.77
CA ASP A 242 14.06 -46.94 6.58
C ASP A 242 14.07 -46.60 8.08
N VAL A 243 13.31 -47.38 8.86
CA VAL A 243 13.29 -47.35 10.34
C VAL A 243 14.71 -47.34 10.93
N GLU A 244 15.63 -48.11 10.34
CA GLU A 244 17.04 -48.17 10.76
C GLU A 244 17.79 -46.83 10.62
N LYS A 245 17.51 -46.04 9.58
CA LYS A 245 18.13 -44.70 9.41
C LYS A 245 17.56 -43.70 10.41
N SER A 246 16.26 -43.80 10.70
CA SER A 246 15.59 -42.99 11.72
C SER A 246 16.14 -43.29 13.13
N GLU A 247 16.32 -44.56 13.47
CA GLU A 247 16.90 -45.00 14.74
C GLU A 247 18.37 -44.61 14.87
N GLN A 248 19.19 -44.79 13.82
CA GLN A 248 20.58 -44.33 13.82
C GLN A 248 20.70 -42.80 13.95
N ALA A 249 19.80 -42.04 13.32
CA ALA A 249 19.73 -40.59 13.45
C ALA A 249 19.31 -40.16 14.87
N SER A 250 18.36 -40.86 15.49
CA SER A 250 17.97 -40.61 16.90
C SER A 250 19.12 -40.97 17.86
N ALA A 251 19.83 -42.09 17.64
CA ALA A 251 21.00 -42.49 18.42
C ALA A 251 22.16 -41.47 18.32
N ARG A 252 22.46 -40.96 17.11
CA ARG A 252 23.44 -39.87 16.91
C ARG A 252 23.01 -38.58 17.62
N ARG A 253 21.72 -38.25 17.61
CA ARG A 253 21.17 -37.09 18.34
C ARG A 253 21.32 -37.27 19.86
N ARG A 254 21.04 -38.45 20.40
CA ARG A 254 21.27 -38.79 21.82
C ARG A 254 22.75 -38.65 22.19
N GLN A 255 23.66 -39.13 21.34
CA GLN A 255 25.09 -39.02 21.58
C GLN A 255 25.57 -37.56 21.57
N ARG A 256 25.13 -36.74 20.60
CA ARG A 256 25.41 -35.30 20.57
C ARG A 256 24.84 -34.57 21.79
N ARG A 257 23.62 -34.91 22.25
CA ARG A 257 23.03 -34.37 23.49
C ARG A 257 23.87 -34.67 24.72
N SER A 258 24.41 -35.88 24.82
CA SER A 258 25.29 -36.25 25.96
C SER A 258 26.62 -35.48 25.97
N GLN A 259 27.04 -34.96 24.82
CA GLN A 259 28.28 -34.19 24.65
C GLN A 259 28.04 -32.67 24.74
N SER A 260 26.81 -32.19 24.50
CA SER A 260 26.41 -30.81 24.76
C SER A 260 26.45 -30.54 26.27
N LYS A 261 27.36 -29.66 26.69
CA LYS A 261 27.40 -29.11 28.07
C LYS A 261 26.65 -27.77 28.17
N GLY A 262 25.93 -27.37 27.12
CA GLY A 262 25.25 -26.09 27.03
C GLY A 262 23.89 -26.07 27.73
N ASP A 263 23.41 -24.87 28.05
CA ASP A 263 22.04 -24.61 28.50
C ASP A 263 21.05 -24.83 27.33
N ASP A 264 20.85 -26.10 26.96
CA ASP A 264 20.08 -26.63 25.80
C ASP A 264 18.60 -26.18 25.72
N GLY A 265 18.15 -25.29 26.62
CA GLY A 265 16.82 -24.69 26.63
C GLY A 265 16.77 -23.18 26.40
N TRP A 266 17.88 -22.46 26.52
CA TRP A 266 17.91 -20.98 26.41
C TRP A 266 18.50 -20.48 25.09
N ASP A 267 19.47 -21.22 24.54
CA ASP A 267 19.99 -20.98 23.19
C ASP A 267 19.28 -21.86 22.17
N THR A 268 18.08 -21.42 21.79
CA THR A 268 17.29 -22.03 20.70
C THR A 268 17.50 -21.30 19.37
N SER A 269 18.33 -20.25 19.37
CA SER A 269 18.70 -19.46 18.19
C SER A 269 19.66 -20.19 17.27
N ASP A 270 20.46 -21.11 17.80
CA ASP A 270 21.45 -21.86 17.04
C ASP A 270 20.84 -22.63 15.86
N LEU A 271 21.45 -22.44 14.70
CA LEU A 271 21.11 -23.09 13.45
C LEU A 271 21.84 -24.43 13.39
N SER A 272 21.09 -25.52 13.23
CA SER A 272 21.69 -26.85 13.01
C SER A 272 21.94 -27.06 11.52
N GLU A 273 23.04 -27.72 11.15
CA GLU A 273 23.24 -28.23 9.78
C GLU A 273 22.07 -29.12 9.34
N GLU A 274 21.43 -29.81 10.28
CA GLU A 274 20.26 -30.66 10.08
C GLU A 274 18.98 -29.86 9.76
N ASP A 275 18.96 -28.54 9.99
CA ASP A 275 17.84 -27.68 9.59
C ASP A 275 17.84 -27.42 8.06
N GLY A 276 18.89 -27.85 7.34
CA GLY A 276 19.02 -27.66 5.90
C GLY A 276 19.31 -26.20 5.52
N LEU A 277 19.93 -25.43 6.42
CA LEU A 277 20.26 -24.02 6.22
C LEU A 277 21.08 -23.81 4.95
N GLU A 278 22.17 -24.55 4.79
CA GLU A 278 23.09 -24.39 3.68
C GLU A 278 22.44 -24.75 2.33
N GLN A 279 21.61 -25.79 2.32
CA GLN A 279 20.82 -26.14 1.13
C GLN A 279 19.82 -25.04 0.79
N THR A 280 19.08 -24.54 1.79
CA THR A 280 18.09 -23.47 1.60
C THR A 280 18.75 -22.17 1.12
N ARG A 281 19.94 -21.83 1.63
CA ARG A 281 20.75 -20.69 1.15
C ARG A 281 21.12 -20.84 -0.32
N LYS A 282 21.59 -22.02 -0.72
CA LYS A 282 21.93 -22.31 -2.12
C LYS A 282 20.71 -22.23 -3.01
N ASP A 283 19.60 -22.86 -2.61
CA ASP A 283 18.35 -22.86 -3.37
C ASP A 283 17.82 -21.43 -3.55
N ARG A 284 17.81 -20.63 -2.47
CA ARG A 284 17.44 -19.21 -2.54
C ARG A 284 18.36 -18.44 -3.47
N SER A 285 19.68 -18.64 -3.39
CA SER A 285 20.64 -17.90 -4.24
C SER A 285 20.45 -18.22 -5.73
N ILE A 286 20.25 -19.50 -6.07
CA ILE A 286 19.99 -19.94 -7.46
C ILE A 286 18.67 -19.36 -7.95
N PHE A 287 17.62 -19.46 -7.13
CA PHE A 287 16.31 -18.88 -7.42
C PHE A 287 16.39 -17.37 -7.67
N SER A 288 17.09 -16.65 -6.79
CA SER A 288 17.28 -15.19 -6.87
C SER A 288 17.95 -14.77 -8.17
N ALA A 289 19.00 -15.48 -8.59
CA ALA A 289 19.69 -15.21 -9.84
C ALA A 289 18.79 -15.44 -11.07
N ALA A 290 17.97 -16.49 -11.06
CA ALA A 290 17.02 -16.77 -12.14
C ALA A 290 15.92 -15.70 -12.24
N VAL A 291 15.36 -15.27 -11.10
CA VAL A 291 14.28 -14.27 -11.06
C VAL A 291 14.73 -12.91 -11.56
N GLN A 292 15.92 -12.43 -11.15
CA GLN A 292 16.47 -11.17 -11.64
C GLN A 292 16.56 -11.17 -13.17
N LYS A 293 17.06 -12.27 -13.76
CA LYS A 293 17.18 -12.42 -15.21
C LYS A 293 15.82 -12.47 -15.91
N GLN A 294 14.84 -13.13 -15.31
CA GLN A 294 13.52 -13.28 -15.93
C GLN A 294 12.66 -12.01 -15.89
N LEU A 295 12.84 -11.17 -14.87
CA LEU A 295 11.98 -10.01 -14.63
C LEU A 295 12.49 -8.72 -15.26
N LEU A 296 13.80 -8.47 -15.26
CA LEU A 296 14.34 -7.14 -15.61
C LEU A 296 15.38 -7.13 -16.73
N ASP A 297 15.89 -8.27 -17.19
CA ASP A 297 17.00 -8.33 -18.17
C ASP A 297 16.57 -7.86 -19.57
N ASP A 298 15.29 -7.99 -19.90
CA ASP A 298 14.67 -7.58 -21.16
C ASP A 298 13.87 -6.27 -21.05
N VAL A 299 13.93 -5.59 -19.91
CA VAL A 299 13.23 -4.33 -19.65
C VAL A 299 14.18 -3.16 -19.93
N SER A 300 13.71 -2.14 -20.64
CA SER A 300 14.51 -0.94 -20.90
C SER A 300 14.77 -0.13 -19.62
N GLU A 301 15.90 0.59 -19.58
CA GLU A 301 16.36 1.31 -18.38
C GLU A 301 15.33 2.32 -17.82
N GLU A 302 14.48 2.86 -18.69
CA GLU A 302 13.42 3.82 -18.36
C GLU A 302 12.31 3.22 -17.49
N PHE A 303 12.12 1.90 -17.55
CA PHE A 303 11.12 1.17 -16.77
C PHE A 303 11.71 0.12 -15.82
N ALA A 304 13.03 -0.04 -15.81
CA ALA A 304 13.71 -1.06 -15.01
C ALA A 304 13.70 -0.77 -13.49
N SER A 305 13.35 0.44 -13.06
CA SER A 305 13.32 0.83 -11.65
C SER A 305 12.20 1.83 -11.32
N ALA A 306 11.71 1.80 -10.09
CA ALA A 306 10.74 2.77 -9.58
C ALA A 306 11.24 4.22 -9.76
N ARG A 307 12.54 4.45 -9.51
CA ARG A 307 13.19 5.76 -9.70
C ARG A 307 13.08 6.27 -11.13
N SER A 308 13.33 5.42 -12.13
CA SER A 308 13.23 5.77 -13.55
C SER A 308 11.81 6.21 -13.91
N VAL A 309 10.81 5.44 -13.48
CA VAL A 309 9.39 5.73 -13.71
C VAL A 309 8.96 7.01 -12.99
N LEU A 310 9.35 7.17 -11.72
CA LEU A 310 9.08 8.37 -10.94
C LEU A 310 9.68 9.62 -11.59
N LYS A 311 10.83 9.54 -12.25
CA LYS A 311 11.42 10.69 -12.96
C LYS A 311 10.52 11.17 -14.09
N ALA A 312 9.94 10.25 -14.87
CA ALA A 312 9.00 10.59 -15.95
C ALA A 312 7.70 11.18 -15.38
N LEU A 313 7.13 10.55 -14.34
CA LEU A 313 5.93 11.05 -13.65
C LEU A 313 6.15 12.41 -12.99
N LYS A 314 7.31 12.65 -12.35
CA LYS A 314 7.70 13.96 -11.79
C LYS A 314 7.68 15.05 -12.86
N SER A 315 8.16 14.74 -14.06
CA SER A 315 8.13 15.67 -15.20
C SER A 315 6.70 15.95 -15.65
N ALA A 316 5.88 14.90 -15.84
CA ALA A 316 4.48 15.04 -16.24
C ALA A 316 3.67 15.85 -15.21
N LYS A 317 3.78 15.51 -13.92
CA LYS A 317 3.10 16.19 -12.80
C LYS A 317 3.42 17.68 -12.73
N LYS A 318 4.69 18.08 -12.98
CA LYS A 318 5.09 19.50 -13.03
C LYS A 318 4.55 20.24 -14.25
N LYS A 319 4.47 19.57 -15.41
CA LYS A 319 4.00 20.17 -16.67
C LYS A 319 2.48 20.28 -16.76
N LEU A 320 1.75 19.33 -16.15
CA LEU A 320 0.31 19.11 -16.31
C LEU A 320 -0.52 19.37 -15.04
N GLN A 321 0.08 19.75 -13.91
CA GLN A 321 -0.56 20.10 -12.63
C GLN A 321 -2.06 19.73 -12.47
N ASP A 322 -2.98 20.57 -12.95
CA ASP A 322 -4.42 20.37 -12.80
C ASP A 322 -4.97 19.26 -13.71
N GLU A 323 -4.50 19.15 -14.95
CA GLU A 323 -4.83 18.04 -15.84
C GLU A 323 -4.38 16.68 -15.26
N TYR A 324 -3.23 16.64 -14.59
CA TYR A 324 -2.74 15.45 -13.88
C TYR A 324 -3.72 15.01 -12.77
N ARG A 325 -4.23 15.98 -12.00
CA ARG A 325 -5.24 15.75 -10.96
C ARG A 325 -6.56 15.27 -11.56
N GLN A 326 -7.05 15.95 -12.60
CA GLN A 326 -8.31 15.65 -13.28
C GLN A 326 -8.30 14.29 -13.99
N ALA A 327 -7.12 13.83 -14.45
CA ALA A 327 -6.95 12.50 -15.03
C ALA A 327 -6.85 11.38 -13.98
N PHE A 328 -6.96 11.70 -12.68
CA PHE A 328 -6.92 10.75 -11.57
C PHE A 328 -5.68 9.84 -11.55
N VAL A 329 -4.53 10.32 -12.04
CA VAL A 329 -3.30 9.52 -12.17
C VAL A 329 -2.87 8.94 -10.82
N HIS A 330 -3.01 9.72 -9.74
CA HIS A 330 -2.72 9.34 -8.35
C HIS A 330 -3.41 8.04 -7.91
N LEU A 331 -4.60 7.73 -8.45
CA LEU A 331 -5.33 6.50 -8.10
C LEU A 331 -4.69 5.24 -8.69
N ALA A 332 -3.99 5.36 -9.83
CA ALA A 332 -3.34 4.22 -10.50
C ALA A 332 -1.93 3.94 -9.95
N LEU A 333 -1.30 4.91 -9.28
CA LEU A 333 0.08 4.78 -8.85
C LEU A 333 0.35 3.62 -7.87
N PRO A 334 -0.51 3.30 -6.89
CA PRO A 334 -0.30 2.14 -6.02
C PRO A 334 -0.18 0.83 -6.81
N GLU A 335 -0.97 0.67 -7.86
CA GLU A 335 -0.91 -0.51 -8.73
C GLU A 335 0.37 -0.55 -9.56
N VAL A 336 0.76 0.58 -10.14
CA VAL A 336 2.00 0.70 -10.93
C VAL A 336 3.23 0.37 -10.07
N PHE A 337 3.28 0.93 -8.88
CA PHE A 337 4.45 0.81 -8.01
C PHE A 337 4.46 -0.45 -7.15
N GLY A 338 3.32 -1.11 -6.98
CA GLY A 338 3.23 -2.39 -6.29
C GLY A 338 4.18 -3.44 -6.88
N PHE A 339 4.33 -3.49 -8.22
CA PHE A 339 5.30 -4.38 -8.87
C PHE A 339 6.75 -4.14 -8.40
N PHE A 340 7.18 -2.88 -8.33
CA PHE A 340 8.55 -2.54 -7.94
C PHE A 340 8.80 -2.83 -6.46
N VAL A 341 7.81 -2.58 -5.60
CA VAL A 341 7.88 -2.93 -4.19
C VAL A 341 7.93 -4.43 -4.01
N ASP A 342 7.01 -5.19 -4.60
CA ASP A 342 7.00 -6.66 -4.57
C ASP A 342 8.34 -7.22 -5.05
N PHE A 343 8.88 -6.71 -6.16
CA PHE A 343 10.18 -7.11 -6.67
C PHE A 343 11.31 -6.83 -5.67
N SER A 344 11.27 -5.69 -4.98
CA SER A 344 12.29 -5.35 -3.97
C SER A 344 12.23 -6.27 -2.75
N THR A 345 11.03 -6.73 -2.34
CA THR A 345 10.87 -7.63 -1.20
C THR A 345 11.47 -9.01 -1.40
N LEU A 346 11.75 -9.41 -2.64
CA LEU A 346 12.50 -10.65 -2.95
C LEU A 346 13.89 -10.67 -2.31
N TRP A 347 14.45 -9.48 -2.05
CA TRP A 347 15.77 -9.30 -1.44
C TRP A 347 15.70 -9.05 0.07
N TRP A 348 14.50 -9.03 0.64
CA TRP A 348 14.26 -8.71 2.04
C TRP A 348 14.28 -9.96 2.93
N ASP A 349 15.08 -9.92 4.00
CA ASP A 349 15.13 -10.91 5.07
C ASP A 349 15.15 -10.21 6.44
N PRO A 350 14.02 -9.59 6.85
CA PRO A 350 13.99 -8.75 8.05
C PRO A 350 14.14 -9.56 9.34
N LEU A 351 13.71 -10.83 9.33
CA LEU A 351 13.85 -11.76 10.45
C LEU A 351 15.20 -12.46 10.49
N ARG A 352 16.10 -12.22 9.51
CA ARG A 352 17.38 -12.92 9.38
C ARG A 352 17.21 -14.44 9.42
N LEU A 353 16.27 -14.96 8.63
CA LEU A 353 15.97 -16.39 8.55
C LEU A 353 17.17 -17.18 8.06
N LEU A 354 17.85 -16.66 7.03
CA LEU A 354 18.98 -17.31 6.38
C LEU A 354 20.28 -16.56 6.64
N ALA A 355 20.25 -15.39 7.28
CA ALA A 355 21.44 -14.62 7.59
C ALA A 355 22.20 -15.13 8.82
N GLY A 356 23.53 -15.27 8.69
CA GLY A 356 24.43 -15.47 9.82
C GLY A 356 24.80 -14.12 10.47
N ALA A 357 25.97 -14.07 11.12
CA ALA A 357 26.54 -12.80 11.58
C ALA A 357 26.94 -11.87 10.41
N ASP A 358 27.26 -12.43 9.24
CA ASP A 358 27.80 -11.73 8.08
C ASP A 358 26.74 -11.31 7.03
N ASP A 359 27.15 -10.39 6.15
CA ASP A 359 26.39 -9.91 5.00
C ASP A 359 26.04 -11.07 4.04
N VAL A 360 24.75 -11.42 3.96
CA VAL A 360 24.27 -12.46 3.04
C VAL A 360 23.95 -11.89 1.67
N ILE A 361 24.32 -12.64 0.64
CA ILE A 361 24.07 -12.32 -0.77
C ILE A 361 22.98 -13.26 -1.28
N PHE A 362 21.89 -12.71 -1.80
CA PHE A 362 20.82 -13.46 -2.45
C PHE A 362 20.99 -13.32 -3.97
N GLY A 363 21.84 -14.17 -4.54
CA GLY A 363 22.16 -14.13 -5.98
C GLY A 363 22.85 -12.82 -6.37
N PRO A 364 22.23 -11.96 -7.20
CA PRO A 364 22.87 -10.75 -7.71
C PRO A 364 22.89 -9.58 -6.72
N ARG A 365 22.13 -9.64 -5.62
CA ARG A 365 21.96 -8.52 -4.68
C ARG A 365 22.28 -8.93 -3.24
N LYS A 366 22.73 -7.94 -2.46
CA LYS A 366 22.87 -8.10 -1.00
C LYS A 366 21.49 -8.16 -0.37
N ALA A 367 21.33 -9.05 0.62
CA ALA A 367 20.11 -9.17 1.38
C ALA A 367 19.84 -7.89 2.20
N ILE A 368 18.62 -7.38 2.14
CA ILE A 368 18.13 -6.29 2.98
C ILE A 368 17.71 -6.93 4.31
N THR A 369 18.52 -6.76 5.36
CA THR A 369 18.25 -7.34 6.69
C THR A 369 17.72 -6.31 7.71
N SER A 370 17.48 -5.08 7.25
CA SER A 370 16.87 -4.03 8.08
C SER A 370 15.37 -4.27 8.22
N THR A 371 14.82 -3.84 9.35
CA THR A 371 13.37 -3.74 9.56
C THR A 371 12.81 -2.40 9.12
N GLN A 372 13.67 -1.39 8.89
CA GLN A 372 13.29 -0.04 8.46
C GLN A 372 13.10 0.04 6.95
N LEU A 373 11.99 0.65 6.51
CA LEU A 373 11.62 0.75 5.10
C LEU A 373 12.47 1.76 4.33
N GLU A 374 13.08 2.73 5.02
CA GLU A 374 14.03 3.70 4.43
C GLU A 374 15.22 3.02 3.71
N THR A 375 15.51 1.77 4.05
CA THR A 375 16.59 1.01 3.40
C THR A 375 16.25 0.52 1.99
N PHE A 376 14.99 0.62 1.56
CA PHE A 376 14.58 0.29 0.21
C PHE A 376 14.79 1.47 -0.74
N ASP A 377 15.39 1.19 -1.90
CA ASP A 377 15.67 2.19 -2.94
C ASP A 377 14.42 2.98 -3.38
N TRP A 378 13.23 2.38 -3.30
CA TRP A 378 11.98 3.02 -3.73
C TRP A 378 11.42 4.00 -2.67
N PHE A 379 11.77 3.85 -1.39
CA PHE A 379 11.10 4.55 -0.30
C PHE A 379 11.37 6.05 -0.34
N GLU A 380 12.64 6.45 -0.33
CA GLU A 380 13.04 7.87 -0.39
C GLU A 380 12.56 8.54 -1.70
N ASP A 381 12.67 7.83 -2.82
CA ASP A 381 12.29 8.37 -4.14
C ASP A 381 10.78 8.65 -4.23
N MET A 382 9.96 7.80 -3.60
CA MET A 382 8.50 7.98 -3.49
C MET A 382 8.14 9.05 -2.47
N ALA A 383 8.75 9.08 -1.28
CA ALA A 383 8.50 10.14 -0.31
C ALA A 383 8.80 11.53 -0.90
N ALA A 384 9.91 11.67 -1.62
CA ALA A 384 10.24 12.89 -2.35
C ALA A 384 9.30 13.20 -3.52
N PHE A 385 8.55 12.20 -4.02
CA PHE A 385 7.54 12.40 -5.07
C PHE A 385 6.19 12.87 -4.51
N THR A 386 5.80 12.36 -3.35
CA THR A 386 4.54 12.68 -2.68
C THR A 386 4.54 14.07 -2.05
N GLU A 387 5.72 14.63 -1.75
CA GLU A 387 5.87 15.98 -1.20
C GLU A 387 6.11 17.06 -2.28
N LEU A 388 6.02 16.70 -3.57
CA LEU A 388 6.47 17.56 -4.66
C LEU A 388 5.65 18.86 -4.80
N LEU A 389 4.36 18.81 -4.49
CA LEU A 389 3.43 19.94 -4.54
C LEU A 389 3.00 20.46 -3.16
N GLY A 390 3.67 20.03 -2.07
CA GLY A 390 3.34 20.40 -0.70
C GLY A 390 2.10 19.67 -0.15
N ASP A 391 1.37 20.29 0.77
CA ASP A 391 0.27 19.65 1.50
C ASP A 391 -0.94 19.28 0.61
N ASP A 392 -1.12 19.96 -0.53
CA ASP A 392 -2.20 19.72 -1.50
C ASP A 392 -1.78 18.74 -2.63
N ASP A 393 -0.72 17.96 -2.41
CA ASP A 393 -0.24 16.99 -3.38
C ASP A 393 -1.23 15.81 -3.52
N PRO A 394 -1.77 15.54 -4.73
CA PRO A 394 -2.74 14.45 -4.93
C PRO A 394 -2.16 13.06 -4.62
N ASP A 395 -0.83 12.92 -4.61
CA ASP A 395 -0.14 11.66 -4.38
C ASP A 395 0.27 11.46 -2.91
N GLY A 396 -0.14 12.34 -1.99
CA GLY A 396 0.26 12.30 -0.57
C GLY A 396 0.04 10.96 0.13
N GLU A 397 -0.98 10.19 -0.28
CA GLU A 397 -1.32 8.88 0.29
C GLU A 397 -0.62 7.69 -0.41
N LEU A 398 0.23 7.93 -1.41
CA LEU A 398 0.85 6.85 -2.20
C LEU A 398 1.70 5.91 -1.33
N VAL A 399 2.56 6.46 -0.48
CA VAL A 399 3.47 5.67 0.36
C VAL A 399 2.69 4.81 1.37
N PRO A 400 1.77 5.35 2.19
CA PRO A 400 0.94 4.54 3.08
C PRO A 400 0.17 3.43 2.34
N LYS A 401 -0.45 3.74 1.19
CA LYS A 401 -1.22 2.76 0.41
C LYS A 401 -0.36 1.60 -0.09
N ILE A 402 0.82 1.89 -0.63
CA ILE A 402 1.76 0.86 -1.10
C ILE A 402 2.27 0.00 0.05
N VAL A 403 2.59 0.61 1.20
CA VAL A 403 3.04 -0.14 2.37
C VAL A 403 1.94 -1.10 2.86
N GLN A 404 0.70 -0.63 2.97
CA GLN A 404 -0.42 -1.49 3.35
C GLN A 404 -0.72 -2.57 2.29
N GLN A 405 -0.60 -2.25 1.00
CA GLN A 405 -0.88 -3.19 -0.08
C GLN A 405 0.19 -4.28 -0.26
N CYS A 406 1.47 -3.94 -0.12
CA CYS A 406 2.59 -4.83 -0.45
C CYS A 406 3.37 -5.30 0.77
N ILE A 407 3.65 -4.40 1.74
CA ILE A 407 4.52 -4.72 2.88
C ILE A 407 3.74 -5.44 3.98
N PHE A 408 2.53 -4.99 4.33
CA PHE A 408 1.75 -5.61 5.40
C PHE A 408 1.48 -7.10 5.15
N PRO A 409 0.96 -7.55 3.99
CA PRO A 409 0.74 -8.98 3.74
C PRO A 409 2.03 -9.80 3.85
N GLU A 410 3.15 -9.22 3.44
CA GLU A 410 4.44 -9.88 3.46
C GLU A 410 5.05 -9.98 4.87
N VAL A 411 4.83 -8.97 5.73
CA VAL A 411 5.13 -9.03 7.17
C VAL A 411 4.22 -10.05 7.86
N ALA A 412 2.91 -10.02 7.58
CA ALA A 412 1.93 -10.96 8.15
C ALA A 412 2.35 -12.41 7.89
N ARG A 413 2.70 -12.73 6.63
CA ARG A 413 3.19 -14.06 6.22
C ARG A 413 4.44 -14.47 6.99
N ARG A 414 5.46 -13.60 7.06
CA ARG A 414 6.70 -13.90 7.78
C ARG A 414 6.47 -14.11 9.28
N LEU A 415 5.63 -13.30 9.91
CA LEU A 415 5.24 -13.50 11.31
C LEU A 415 4.54 -14.84 11.50
N ARG A 416 3.59 -15.17 10.60
CA ARG A 416 2.76 -16.38 10.69
C ARG A 416 3.52 -17.68 10.46
N HIS A 417 4.49 -17.68 9.54
CA HIS A 417 5.10 -18.91 9.06
C HIS A 417 6.61 -19.01 9.28
N CYS A 418 7.33 -17.89 9.38
CA CYS A 418 8.79 -17.88 9.42
C CYS A 418 9.37 -17.51 10.78
N TRP A 419 8.68 -16.69 11.58
CA TRP A 419 9.17 -16.24 12.88
C TRP A 419 9.38 -17.41 13.85
N ASP A 420 10.56 -17.49 14.46
CA ASP A 420 10.85 -18.40 15.56
C ASP A 420 10.54 -17.75 16.92
N VAL A 421 9.42 -18.15 17.53
CA VAL A 421 8.94 -17.63 18.82
C VAL A 421 9.87 -17.95 20.01
N THR A 422 10.86 -18.82 19.81
CA THR A 422 11.88 -19.11 20.83
C THR A 422 13.15 -18.28 20.63
N SER A 423 13.29 -17.56 19.51
CA SER A 423 14.45 -16.75 19.18
C SER A 423 14.24 -15.31 19.62
N MET A 424 15.03 -14.85 20.59
CA MET A 424 14.96 -13.47 21.08
C MET A 424 15.32 -12.45 19.98
N PRO A 425 16.41 -12.62 19.20
CA PRO A 425 16.72 -11.69 18.12
C PRO A 425 15.62 -11.60 17.07
N GLN A 426 14.96 -12.71 16.73
CA GLN A 426 13.84 -12.68 15.78
C GLN A 426 12.59 -12.04 16.37
N SER A 427 12.34 -12.22 17.67
CA SER A 427 11.18 -11.61 18.35
C SER A 427 11.35 -10.10 18.50
N GLN A 428 12.56 -9.62 18.76
CA GLN A 428 12.88 -8.19 18.71
C GLN A 428 12.71 -7.60 17.30
N ARG A 429 13.11 -8.35 16.26
CA ARG A 429 12.89 -7.95 14.86
C ARG A 429 11.42 -7.95 14.47
N ALA A 430 10.65 -8.94 14.93
CA ALA A 430 9.21 -8.98 14.77
C ALA A 430 8.54 -7.75 15.41
N ALA A 431 8.96 -7.39 16.63
CA ALA A 431 8.48 -6.17 17.30
C ALA A 431 8.83 -4.90 16.50
N ALA A 432 10.07 -4.78 16.02
CA ALA A 432 10.52 -3.64 15.21
C ALA A 432 9.81 -3.56 13.85
N LEU A 433 9.44 -4.69 13.23
CA LEU A 433 8.63 -4.70 12.02
C LEU A 433 7.21 -4.19 12.29
N LEU A 434 6.61 -4.57 13.42
CA LEU A 434 5.30 -4.05 13.82
C LEU A 434 5.37 -2.54 14.08
N ASP A 435 6.44 -2.05 14.73
CA ASP A 435 6.67 -0.61 14.93
C ASP A 435 6.76 0.15 13.61
N GLU A 436 7.53 -0.39 12.67
CA GLU A 436 7.66 0.21 11.35
C GLU A 436 6.32 0.26 10.62
N CYS A 437 5.50 -0.80 10.72
CA CYS A 437 4.18 -0.85 10.11
C CYS A 437 3.18 0.13 10.77
N LEU A 438 3.28 0.36 12.08
CA LEU A 438 2.44 1.31 12.81
C LEU A 438 2.59 2.75 12.29
N LEU A 439 3.76 3.11 11.72
CA LEU A 439 3.98 4.43 11.13
C LEU A 439 3.08 4.71 9.91
N PHE A 440 2.54 3.67 9.29
CA PHE A 440 1.72 3.75 8.07
C PHE A 440 0.26 3.33 8.31
N GLU A 441 -0.17 3.25 9.56
CA GLU A 441 -1.56 3.05 9.92
C GLU A 441 -2.35 4.35 9.65
N VAL A 442 -3.04 4.42 8.50
CA VAL A 442 -3.85 5.59 8.10
C VAL A 442 -5.23 5.11 7.64
N GLY A 443 -6.30 5.75 8.14
CA GLY A 443 -7.68 5.49 7.71
C GLY A 443 -8.15 4.06 7.96
N GLU A 444 -8.50 3.33 6.89
CA GLU A 444 -8.87 1.90 6.90
C GLU A 444 -7.70 0.99 7.36
N GLY A 445 -6.49 1.52 7.51
CA GLY A 445 -5.28 0.79 7.90
C GLY A 445 -5.31 0.13 9.28
N ALA A 446 -6.22 0.53 10.17
CA ALA A 446 -6.37 -0.11 11.48
C ALA A 446 -6.78 -1.59 11.37
N GLU A 447 -7.60 -1.93 10.38
CA GLU A 447 -7.94 -3.33 10.10
C GLU A 447 -6.74 -4.10 9.55
N ALA A 448 -5.98 -3.49 8.64
CA ALA A 448 -4.78 -4.07 8.04
C ALA A 448 -3.68 -4.34 9.08
N PHE A 449 -3.46 -3.42 10.03
CA PHE A 449 -2.54 -3.67 11.15
C PHE A 449 -3.07 -4.75 12.09
N GLY A 450 -4.39 -4.82 12.30
CA GLY A 450 -5.05 -5.89 13.04
C GLY A 450 -4.70 -7.29 12.52
N GLU A 451 -4.57 -7.47 11.20
CA GLU A 451 -4.14 -8.74 10.58
C GLU A 451 -2.69 -9.11 10.93
N LEU A 452 -1.80 -8.13 11.06
CA LEU A 452 -0.41 -8.33 11.50
C LEU A 452 -0.36 -8.82 12.94
N ALA A 453 -1.13 -8.16 13.82
CA ALA A 453 -1.24 -8.52 15.23
C ALA A 453 -1.82 -9.94 15.38
N GLU A 454 -2.85 -10.29 14.60
CA GLU A 454 -3.40 -11.65 14.59
C GLU A 454 -2.41 -12.68 14.06
N ALA A 455 -1.65 -12.37 13.01
CA ALA A 455 -0.60 -13.27 12.51
C ALA A 455 0.45 -13.60 13.59
N ALA A 456 0.85 -12.60 14.39
CA ALA A 456 1.76 -12.81 15.51
C ALA A 456 1.13 -13.63 16.65
N VAL A 457 -0.13 -13.36 17.01
CA VAL A 457 -0.89 -14.11 18.03
C VAL A 457 -1.04 -15.58 17.63
N GLU A 458 -1.44 -15.85 16.38
CA GLU A 458 -1.57 -17.19 15.85
C GLU A 458 -0.23 -17.92 15.86
N ARG A 459 0.85 -17.23 15.46
CA ARG A 459 2.20 -17.80 15.50
C ARG A 459 2.62 -18.16 16.92
N LEU A 460 2.39 -17.29 17.90
CA LEU A 460 2.68 -17.56 19.31
C LEU A 460 1.96 -18.83 19.79
N ARG A 461 0.65 -18.95 19.54
CA ARG A 461 -0.13 -20.13 19.93
C ARG A 461 0.33 -21.39 19.19
N ALA A 462 0.63 -21.30 17.90
CA ALA A 462 1.15 -22.44 17.12
C ALA A 462 2.54 -22.88 17.61
N GLY A 463 3.42 -21.92 17.87
CA GLY A 463 4.75 -22.15 18.42
C GLY A 463 4.69 -22.74 19.83
N LEU A 464 3.78 -22.26 20.67
CA LEU A 464 3.57 -22.79 22.01
C LEU A 464 3.09 -24.25 21.97
N ARG A 465 2.12 -24.59 21.12
CA ARG A 465 1.64 -25.97 20.94
C ARG A 465 2.76 -26.92 20.46
N THR A 466 3.62 -26.46 19.57
CA THR A 466 4.62 -27.31 18.90
C THR A 466 5.97 -27.39 19.63
N LEU A 467 6.48 -26.28 20.16
CA LEU A 467 7.82 -26.18 20.74
C LEU A 467 7.82 -26.33 22.28
N ALA A 468 6.70 -26.02 22.94
CA ALA A 468 6.51 -26.20 24.37
C ALA A 468 5.13 -26.85 24.64
N PRO A 469 4.91 -28.11 24.22
CA PRO A 469 3.62 -28.76 24.30
C PRO A 469 3.16 -28.96 25.75
N GLU A 470 1.85 -29.07 25.95
CA GLU A 470 1.28 -29.50 27.23
C GLU A 470 1.45 -31.02 27.40
N VAL A 471 1.84 -31.42 28.60
CA VAL A 471 2.27 -32.78 28.90
C VAL A 471 1.40 -33.39 29.99
N PHE A 472 1.00 -34.64 29.78
CA PHE A 472 0.41 -35.50 30.78
C PHE A 472 1.46 -36.46 31.34
N VAL A 473 1.52 -36.57 32.67
CA VAL A 473 2.45 -37.46 33.37
C VAL A 473 1.65 -38.43 34.23
N GLN A 474 1.84 -39.73 33.99
CA GLN A 474 1.20 -40.77 34.81
C GLN A 474 1.74 -40.74 36.24
N ALA A 475 0.90 -41.02 37.23
CA ALA A 475 1.26 -41.00 38.65
C ALA A 475 2.52 -41.82 38.98
N ALA A 476 2.69 -42.97 38.34
CA ALA A 476 3.87 -43.85 38.52
C ALA A 476 5.19 -43.24 38.00
N GLN A 477 5.13 -42.26 37.10
CA GLN A 477 6.30 -41.65 36.44
C GLN A 477 6.63 -40.26 37.00
N VAL A 478 5.86 -39.76 37.97
CA VAL A 478 6.02 -38.40 38.54
C VAL A 478 7.42 -38.16 39.10
N THR A 479 7.99 -39.14 39.82
CA THR A 479 9.35 -39.03 40.36
C THR A 479 10.41 -38.95 39.26
N THR A 480 10.25 -39.77 38.22
CA THR A 480 11.14 -39.79 37.04
C THR A 480 11.05 -38.48 36.26
N TRP A 481 9.84 -37.97 36.06
CA TRP A 481 9.56 -36.71 35.38
C TRP A 481 10.24 -35.52 36.05
N TYR A 482 10.08 -35.38 37.38
CA TYR A 482 10.68 -34.26 38.11
C TYR A 482 12.21 -34.29 38.14
N ALA A 483 12.81 -35.48 38.05
CA ALA A 483 14.25 -35.65 37.90
C ALA A 483 14.75 -35.44 36.46
N SER A 484 13.86 -35.42 35.47
CA SER A 484 14.24 -35.44 34.05
C SER A 484 14.78 -34.11 33.51
N ALA A 485 15.72 -34.21 32.56
CA ALA A 485 16.19 -33.07 31.78
C ALA A 485 15.13 -32.55 30.79
N ALA A 486 14.24 -33.42 30.30
CA ALA A 486 13.16 -33.06 29.38
C ALA A 486 12.20 -32.05 30.02
N ARG A 487 11.78 -32.27 31.27
CA ARG A 487 10.98 -31.30 32.03
C ARG A 487 11.67 -29.94 32.12
N LYS A 488 12.94 -29.90 32.51
CA LYS A 488 13.70 -28.63 32.63
C LYS A 488 13.77 -27.87 31.31
N ARG A 489 13.93 -28.60 30.20
CA ARG A 489 13.93 -28.01 28.85
C ARG A 489 12.57 -27.43 28.48
N LEU A 490 11.48 -28.12 28.82
CA LEU A 490 10.12 -27.62 28.62
C LEU A 490 9.87 -26.33 29.43
N LEU A 491 10.30 -26.30 30.69
CA LEU A 491 10.24 -25.12 31.54
C LEU A 491 10.99 -23.94 30.92
N ARG A 492 12.26 -24.14 30.53
CA ARG A 492 13.09 -23.12 29.87
C ARG A 492 12.46 -22.59 28.59
N ARG A 493 11.97 -23.47 27.72
CA ARG A 493 11.28 -23.06 26.48
C ARG A 493 10.02 -22.26 26.75
N SER A 494 9.24 -22.64 27.76
CA SER A 494 8.02 -21.92 28.15
C SER A 494 8.34 -20.50 28.63
N CYS A 495 9.31 -20.35 29.55
CA CYS A 495 9.79 -19.04 29.99
C CYS A 495 10.37 -18.22 28.82
N LYS A 496 11.09 -18.87 27.90
CA LYS A 496 11.69 -18.21 26.73
C LYS A 496 10.61 -17.67 25.79
N ILE A 497 9.60 -18.47 25.45
CA ILE A 497 8.48 -18.03 24.60
C ILE A 497 7.75 -16.87 25.27
N ALA A 498 7.53 -16.91 26.58
CA ALA A 498 6.93 -15.79 27.30
C ALA A 498 7.78 -14.51 27.19
N THR A 499 9.10 -14.61 27.42
CA THR A 499 10.02 -13.47 27.31
C THR A 499 10.03 -12.88 25.89
N CYS A 500 9.99 -13.75 24.87
CA CYS A 500 9.87 -13.33 23.47
C CYS A 500 8.51 -12.69 23.17
N ALA A 501 7.42 -13.23 23.70
CA ALA A 501 6.07 -12.71 23.52
C ALA A 501 5.88 -11.32 24.16
N VAL A 502 6.52 -11.07 25.31
CA VAL A 502 6.56 -9.74 25.95
C VAL A 502 7.18 -8.69 25.03
N GLN A 503 8.07 -9.04 24.09
CA GLN A 503 8.61 -8.05 23.15
C GLN A 503 7.53 -7.40 22.26
N LEU A 504 6.34 -8.02 22.16
CA LEU A 504 5.21 -7.51 21.39
C LEU A 504 4.26 -6.63 22.21
N GLU A 505 4.60 -6.38 23.47
CA GLU A 505 3.93 -5.43 24.33
C GLU A 505 3.80 -4.06 23.66
N GLY A 506 2.63 -3.44 23.74
CA GLY A 506 2.33 -2.15 23.11
C GLY A 506 2.06 -2.21 21.61
N ARG A 507 2.35 -3.33 20.92
CA ARG A 507 1.95 -3.58 19.53
C ARG A 507 0.74 -4.50 19.43
N ILE A 508 0.63 -5.46 20.35
CA ILE A 508 -0.53 -6.35 20.46
C ILE A 508 -1.37 -5.94 21.67
N PRO A 509 -2.71 -5.85 21.55
CA PRO A 509 -3.57 -5.56 22.68
C PRO A 509 -3.39 -6.57 23.82
N ASP A 510 -3.35 -6.07 25.06
CA ASP A 510 -3.19 -6.89 26.26
C ASP A 510 -4.29 -7.98 26.38
N GLU A 511 -5.49 -7.70 25.88
CA GLU A 511 -6.61 -8.67 25.80
C GLU A 511 -6.25 -9.95 25.03
N LYS A 512 -5.33 -9.87 24.07
CA LYS A 512 -4.85 -11.01 23.27
C LYS A 512 -3.54 -11.58 23.82
N LEU A 513 -2.64 -10.72 24.30
CA LEU A 513 -1.31 -11.14 24.75
C LEU A 513 -1.31 -11.74 26.18
N ALA A 514 -2.05 -11.13 27.11
CA ALA A 514 -2.09 -11.57 28.50
C ALA A 514 -2.65 -13.00 28.68
N PRO A 515 -3.70 -13.45 27.97
CA PRO A 515 -4.15 -14.84 28.05
C PRO A 515 -3.07 -15.84 27.61
N ILE A 516 -2.29 -15.53 26.57
CA ILE A 516 -1.21 -16.42 26.11
C ILE A 516 -0.15 -16.56 27.21
N ILE A 517 0.27 -15.46 27.82
CA ILE A 517 1.35 -15.47 28.81
C ILE A 517 0.88 -16.03 30.17
N LEU A 518 -0.29 -15.60 30.66
CA LEU A 518 -0.76 -15.93 32.00
C LEU A 518 -1.56 -17.24 32.05
N GLN A 519 -2.40 -17.51 31.06
CA GLN A 519 -3.18 -18.75 31.03
C GLN A 519 -2.40 -19.85 30.29
N ASP A 520 -2.07 -19.62 29.02
CA ASP A 520 -1.47 -20.67 28.19
C ASP A 520 -0.02 -20.99 28.61
N ILE A 521 0.78 -20.02 29.04
CA ILE A 521 2.15 -20.31 29.50
C ILE A 521 2.19 -20.56 31.00
N PHE A 522 1.82 -19.56 31.82
CA PHE A 522 1.98 -19.70 33.26
C PHE A 522 1.10 -20.80 33.84
N THR A 523 -0.22 -20.76 33.61
CA THR A 523 -1.15 -21.67 34.30
C THR A 523 -1.00 -23.13 33.85
N THR A 524 -0.85 -23.38 32.54
CA THR A 524 -0.80 -24.77 32.05
C THR A 524 0.60 -25.37 32.00
N ARG A 525 1.67 -24.55 31.90
CA ARG A 525 3.05 -25.05 31.75
C ARG A 525 3.94 -24.73 32.95
N LEU A 526 3.88 -23.53 33.54
CA LEU A 526 4.77 -23.14 34.64
C LEU A 526 4.24 -23.54 36.03
N ALA A 527 2.96 -23.27 36.32
CA ALA A 527 2.35 -23.51 37.62
C ALA A 527 2.41 -24.99 38.09
N PRO A 528 2.24 -26.00 37.21
CA PRO A 528 2.41 -27.40 37.61
C PRO A 528 3.82 -27.71 38.09
N HIS A 529 4.84 -26.98 37.60
CA HIS A 529 6.22 -27.15 38.06
C HIS A 529 6.42 -26.61 39.47
N LEU A 530 5.72 -25.54 39.86
CA LEU A 530 5.83 -24.96 41.20
C LEU A 530 5.34 -25.91 42.31
N GLN A 531 4.50 -26.88 41.97
CA GLN A 531 3.99 -27.89 42.89
C GLN A 531 4.93 -29.11 43.04
N ALA A 532 6.13 -29.06 42.45
CA ALA A 532 7.08 -30.17 42.54
C ALA A 532 7.57 -30.38 43.99
N PRO A 533 7.82 -31.63 44.42
CA PRO A 533 8.30 -31.93 45.77
C PRO A 533 9.62 -31.24 46.16
N ARG A 534 10.42 -30.83 45.16
CA ARG A 534 11.65 -30.03 45.32
C ARG A 534 11.84 -29.13 44.11
N LEU A 535 11.73 -27.81 44.28
CA LEU A 535 12.24 -26.84 43.31
C LEU A 535 13.74 -26.66 43.52
N ARG A 536 14.49 -26.66 42.41
CA ARG A 536 15.92 -26.32 42.45
C ARG A 536 16.08 -24.80 42.35
N PRO A 537 17.13 -24.20 42.95
CA PRO A 537 17.40 -22.77 42.84
C PRO A 537 17.40 -22.27 41.38
N GLU A 538 18.10 -22.98 40.49
CA GLU A 538 18.14 -22.67 39.04
C GLU A 538 16.76 -22.61 38.37
N GLU A 539 15.79 -23.39 38.87
CA GLU A 539 14.43 -23.42 38.34
C GLU A 539 13.61 -22.26 38.89
N MET A 540 13.94 -21.78 40.10
CA MET A 540 13.37 -20.56 40.64
C MET A 540 13.87 -19.32 39.94
N ASP A 541 15.16 -19.25 39.62
CA ASP A 541 15.73 -18.15 38.85
C ASP A 541 15.01 -17.97 37.49
N LEU A 542 14.57 -19.06 36.86
CA LEU A 542 13.81 -19.02 35.60
C LEU A 542 12.39 -18.48 35.77
N VAL A 543 11.76 -18.79 36.90
CA VAL A 543 10.41 -18.31 37.23
C VAL A 543 10.47 -16.84 37.66
N GLU A 544 11.49 -16.44 38.41
CA GLU A 544 11.75 -15.05 38.77
C GLU A 544 11.97 -14.21 37.52
N ARG A 545 12.85 -14.63 36.61
CA ARG A 545 13.04 -13.97 35.31
C ARG A 545 11.76 -13.88 34.47
N PHE A 546 10.89 -14.88 34.57
CA PHE A 546 9.58 -14.83 33.90
C PHE A 546 8.70 -13.74 34.51
N VAL A 547 8.65 -13.64 35.84
CA VAL A 547 7.87 -12.61 36.54
C VAL A 547 8.44 -11.21 36.28
N ASP A 548 9.76 -11.05 36.32
CA ASP A 548 10.46 -9.79 36.04
C ASP A 548 10.25 -9.30 34.60
N ALA A 549 9.96 -10.22 33.68
CA ALA A 549 9.65 -9.89 32.29
C ALA A 549 8.19 -9.45 32.11
N LEU A 550 7.30 -9.61 33.09
CA LEU A 550 5.89 -9.23 32.91
C LEU A 550 5.70 -7.71 32.99
N PRO A 551 4.80 -7.13 32.19
CA PRO A 551 4.53 -5.68 32.25
C PRO A 551 3.97 -5.26 33.61
N ASP A 552 4.54 -4.20 34.22
CA ASP A 552 4.12 -3.69 35.53
C ASP A 552 2.62 -3.36 35.59
N ARG A 553 2.06 -2.84 34.48
CA ARG A 553 0.64 -2.46 34.40
C ARG A 553 -0.32 -3.65 34.61
N TRP A 554 0.12 -4.88 34.36
CA TRP A 554 -0.70 -6.07 34.62
C TRP A 554 -0.91 -6.33 36.11
N PHE A 555 -0.15 -5.65 36.98
CA PHE A 555 -0.22 -5.77 38.43
C PHE A 555 -0.92 -4.57 39.11
N GLU A 556 -1.31 -3.53 38.38
CA GLU A 556 -1.94 -2.32 38.92
C GLU A 556 -3.24 -2.61 39.69
N ASN A 557 -4.03 -3.58 39.19
CA ASN A 557 -5.29 -4.02 39.82
C ASN A 557 -5.08 -5.19 40.82
N GLY A 558 -3.84 -5.42 41.25
CA GLY A 558 -3.43 -6.53 42.11
C GLY A 558 -2.93 -7.75 41.32
N LEU A 559 -2.50 -8.79 42.05
CA LEU A 559 -1.93 -10.00 41.46
C LEU A 559 -2.94 -10.72 40.55
N PRO A 560 -2.65 -10.91 39.25
CA PRO A 560 -3.49 -11.68 38.36
C PRO A 560 -3.85 -13.05 38.94
N GLN A 561 -5.11 -13.48 38.78
CA GLN A 561 -5.59 -14.75 39.34
C GLN A 561 -4.74 -15.95 38.90
N ALA A 562 -4.24 -15.92 37.67
CA ALA A 562 -3.35 -16.93 37.12
C ALA A 562 -2.08 -17.12 37.97
N LEU A 563 -1.52 -16.05 38.55
CA LEU A 563 -0.25 -16.08 39.30
C LEU A 563 -0.39 -16.46 40.78
N ARG A 564 -1.61 -16.72 41.28
CA ARG A 564 -1.84 -17.13 42.68
C ARG A 564 -0.99 -18.34 43.15
N PRO A 565 -0.77 -19.39 42.34
CA PRO A 565 0.10 -20.50 42.72
C PRO A 565 1.53 -20.06 43.10
N LEU A 566 2.04 -19.02 42.46
CA LEU A 566 3.38 -18.48 42.73
C LEU A 566 3.45 -17.79 44.09
N ARG A 567 2.43 -17.00 44.44
CA ARG A 567 2.30 -16.41 45.78
C ARG A 567 2.30 -17.49 46.86
N ASP A 568 1.56 -18.57 46.63
CA ASP A 568 1.42 -19.63 47.63
C ASP A 568 2.77 -20.35 47.85
N VAL A 569 3.56 -20.58 46.79
CA VAL A 569 4.90 -21.18 46.89
C VAL A 569 5.91 -20.26 47.57
N LEU A 570 5.97 -18.98 47.16
CA LEU A 570 6.86 -17.98 47.77
C LEU A 570 6.49 -17.69 49.24
N GLY A 571 5.20 -17.65 49.55
CA GLY A 571 4.69 -17.45 50.91
C GLY A 571 5.07 -18.59 51.86
N HIS A 572 5.11 -19.84 51.38
CA HIS A 572 5.59 -20.99 52.16
C HIS A 572 7.12 -20.96 52.34
N ALA A 573 7.89 -20.57 51.30
CA ALA A 573 9.33 -20.44 51.40
C ALA A 573 9.76 -19.38 52.44
N ALA A 574 9.12 -18.21 52.44
CA ALA A 574 9.37 -17.15 53.42
C ALA A 574 9.03 -17.56 54.88
N ALA A 575 8.11 -18.53 55.07
CA ALA A 575 7.76 -19.06 56.38
C ALA A 575 8.75 -20.14 56.90
N VAL A 576 9.47 -20.82 56.00
CA VAL A 576 10.45 -21.87 56.35
C VAL A 576 11.83 -21.29 56.70
N ASP A 577 12.18 -20.10 56.19
CA ASP A 577 13.45 -19.40 56.49
C ASP A 577 13.43 -18.56 57.78
N LEU A 578 12.33 -18.58 58.53
CA LEU A 578 12.29 -18.00 59.89
C LEU A 578 12.93 -18.97 60.89
N PRO A 579 13.99 -18.58 61.64
CA PRO A 579 14.59 -19.45 62.64
C PRO A 579 13.54 -19.82 63.69
N CYS A 580 13.35 -21.12 63.90
CA CYS A 580 12.49 -21.64 64.96
C CYS A 580 12.86 -20.96 66.30
N PRO A 581 11.91 -20.31 66.99
CA PRO A 581 12.18 -19.83 68.34
C PRO A 581 12.48 -21.04 69.23
N ASN A 582 13.65 -20.99 69.84
CA ASN A 582 14.25 -21.98 70.74
C ASN A 582 13.24 -22.89 71.45
N ALA A 583 13.43 -24.19 71.25
CA ALA A 583 13.08 -25.19 72.24
C ALA A 583 13.88 -24.89 73.52
N ILE A 584 13.25 -24.20 74.46
CA ILE A 584 13.69 -24.19 75.86
C ILE A 584 13.03 -25.41 76.50
N SER A 585 13.79 -26.50 76.56
CA SER A 585 13.60 -27.52 77.59
C SER A 585 14.03 -26.92 78.92
N SER A 586 13.22 -27.16 79.96
CA SER A 586 13.65 -27.24 81.37
C SER A 586 15.01 -27.90 81.57
#